data_AF-A0A150R9I0-F1
#
_entry.id   AF-A0A150R9I0-F1
#
_cell.length_a   1.000
_cell.length_b   1.000
_cell.length_c   1.000
_cell.angle_alpha   90.00
_cell.angle_beta   90.00
_cell.angle_gamma   90.00
#
_symmetry.space_group_name_H-M   'P 1'
#
loop_
_entity.id
_entity.type
_entity.pdbx_description
1 polymer ?
#
loop_
_entity_poly.entity_id
_entity_poly.type
_entity_poly.pdbx_seq_one_letter_code
_entity_poly.pdbx_strand_id
1 'polypeptide(L)'
;MFPDVIERVRSQGEVFVVEREGEPICRIEPIAPARRTVRDLVRLLQSAPPPDDAYLDAVEEIAQNQPTLPETPWERRSTPACSSRPSVESSIRAGAP
;
A
#
# COMPACT_ATOMS: atom_id res chain seq x y z
N MET A 1 -20.33 -13.33 13.97
CA MET A 1 -20.68 -12.93 12.58
C MET A 1 -19.41 -12.58 11.82
N PHE A 2 -19.45 -12.44 10.48
CA PHE A 2 -18.27 -12.06 9.68
C PHE A 2 -17.55 -10.78 10.17
N PRO A 3 -18.25 -9.71 10.63
CA PRO A 3 -17.58 -8.52 11.18
C PRO A 3 -16.66 -8.80 12.37
N ASP A 4 -16.99 -9.76 13.22
CA ASP A 4 -16.16 -10.10 14.39
C ASP A 4 -14.83 -10.72 13.95
N VAL A 5 -14.84 -11.55 12.91
CA VAL A 5 -13.62 -12.13 12.33
C VAL A 5 -12.71 -11.01 11.81
N ILE A 6 -13.28 -10.05 11.09
CA ILE A 6 -12.55 -8.90 10.57
C ILE A 6 -11.96 -8.04 11.69
N GLU A 7 -12.73 -7.76 12.75
CA GLU A 7 -12.25 -6.99 13.88
C GLU A 7 -11.10 -7.68 14.61
N ARG A 8 -11.16 -9.02 14.77
CA ARG A 8 -10.08 -9.80 15.38
C ARG A 8 -8.83 -9.85 14.52
N VAL A 9 -8.98 -10.03 13.21
CA VAL A 9 -7.84 -9.94 12.26
C VAL A 9 -7.19 -8.56 12.35
N ARG A 10 -7.99 -7.48 12.34
CA ARG A 10 -7.49 -6.11 12.33
C ARG A 10 -6.87 -5.67 13.65
N SER A 11 -7.57 -5.91 14.76
CA SER A 11 -7.26 -5.30 16.07
C SER A 11 -6.46 -6.23 16.97
N GLN A 12 -6.57 -7.55 16.77
CA GLN A 12 -5.85 -8.55 17.56
C GLN A 12 -4.76 -9.25 16.73
N GLY A 13 -4.69 -9.00 15.43
CA GLY A 13 -3.71 -9.60 14.53
C GLY A 13 -3.94 -11.09 14.29
N GLU A 14 -5.15 -11.59 14.53
CA GLU A 14 -5.47 -13.00 14.37
C GLU A 14 -5.42 -13.44 12.90
N VAL A 15 -5.11 -14.72 12.70
CA VAL A 15 -5.07 -15.36 11.38
C VAL A 15 -6.14 -16.44 11.34
N PHE A 16 -6.97 -16.41 10.31
CA PHE A 16 -7.99 -17.42 10.06
C PHE A 16 -7.71 -18.14 8.76
N VAL A 17 -7.78 -19.47 8.79
CA VAL A 17 -7.82 -20.30 7.59
C VAL A 17 -9.28 -20.63 7.32
N VAL A 18 -9.75 -20.29 6.13
CA VAL A 18 -11.10 -20.63 5.67
C VAL A 18 -11.00 -21.98 4.97
N GLU A 19 -11.81 -22.93 5.41
CA GLU A 19 -11.86 -24.28 4.84
C GLU A 19 -13.21 -24.54 4.17
N ARG A 20 -13.20 -25.36 3.13
CA ARG A 20 -14.40 -25.94 2.50
C ARG A 20 -14.17 -27.43 2.36
N GLU A 21 -15.05 -28.25 2.92
CA GLU A 21 -14.93 -29.73 2.89
C GLU A 21 -13.61 -30.25 3.50
N GLY A 22 -13.05 -29.53 4.47
CA GLY A 22 -11.76 -29.86 5.11
C GLY A 22 -10.54 -29.43 4.29
N GLU A 23 -10.73 -28.77 3.15
CA GLU A 23 -9.66 -28.22 2.33
C GLU A 23 -9.52 -26.71 2.56
N PRO A 24 -8.32 -26.20 2.86
CA PRO A 24 -8.08 -24.77 3.04
C PRO A 24 -8.21 -24.03 1.70
N ILE A 25 -9.13 -23.05 1.63
CA ILE A 25 -9.38 -22.26 0.42
C ILE A 25 -8.69 -20.89 0.45
N CYS A 26 -8.60 -20.24 1.62
CA CYS A 26 -7.90 -18.96 1.75
C CYS A 26 -7.51 -18.68 3.20
N ARG A 27 -6.62 -17.69 3.37
CA ARG A 27 -6.15 -17.21 4.66
C ARG A 27 -6.50 -15.73 4.80
N ILE A 28 -7.12 -15.38 5.92
CA ILE A 28 -7.40 -14.00 6.31
C ILE A 28 -6.38 -13.62 7.39
N GLU A 29 -5.54 -12.65 7.10
CA GLU A 29 -4.49 -12.19 8.00
C GLU A 29 -4.37 -10.66 7.99
N PRO A 30 -3.87 -10.05 9.07
CA PRO A 30 -3.57 -8.63 9.09
C PRO A 30 -2.56 -8.29 8.00
N ILE A 31 -2.89 -7.30 7.16
CA ILE A 31 -1.93 -6.74 6.22
C ILE A 31 -0.90 -5.95 7.02
N ALA A 32 0.30 -6.49 7.15
CA ALA A 32 1.42 -5.71 7.67
C ALA A 32 1.75 -4.61 6.66
N PRO A 33 1.70 -3.31 7.05
CA PRO A 33 2.10 -2.25 6.15
C PRO A 33 3.60 -2.42 5.87
N ALA A 34 3.93 -2.91 4.67
CA ALA A 34 5.30 -2.91 4.21
C ALA A 34 5.74 -1.44 4.13
N ARG A 35 6.64 -1.02 5.01
CA ARG A 35 7.29 0.29 4.91
C ARG A 35 8.18 0.29 3.69
N ARG A 36 7.60 0.55 2.53
CA ARG A 36 8.31 0.76 1.27
C ARG A 36 8.51 2.25 1.11
N THR A 37 9.75 2.63 0.85
CA THR A 37 10.13 4.01 0.55
C THR A 37 10.16 4.22 -0.95
N VAL A 38 10.09 5.48 -1.42
CA VAL A 38 10.35 5.82 -2.83
C VAL A 38 11.71 5.28 -3.27
N ARG A 39 12.70 5.27 -2.36
CA ARG A 39 14.01 4.66 -2.60
C ARG A 39 13.92 3.16 -2.90
N ASP A 40 13.02 2.42 -2.24
CA ASP A 40 12.82 1.00 -2.52
C ASP A 40 12.15 0.76 -3.88
N LEU A 41 11.24 1.65 -4.28
CA LEU A 41 10.66 1.62 -5.63
C LEU A 41 11.73 1.90 -6.70
N VAL A 42 12.54 2.95 -6.52
CA VAL A 42 13.63 3.29 -7.46
C VAL A 42 14.62 2.14 -7.59
N ARG A 43 15.01 1.52 -6.46
CA ARG A 43 15.88 0.33 -6.47
C ARG A 43 15.29 -0.82 -7.27
N LEU A 44 13.98 -1.05 -7.11
CA LEU A 44 13.29 -2.12 -7.84
C LEU A 44 13.28 -1.86 -9.34
N LEU A 45 12.98 -0.64 -9.76
CA LEU A 45 13.02 -0.24 -11.17
C LEU A 45 14.44 -0.34 -11.75
N GLN A 46 15.46 0.07 -11.00
CA GLN A 46 16.87 -0.06 -11.41
C GLN A 46 17.36 -1.51 -11.49
N SER A 47 16.74 -2.42 -10.74
CA SER A 47 17.10 -3.84 -10.76
C SER A 47 16.44 -4.61 -11.89
N ALA A 48 15.43 -4.03 -12.55
CA ALA A 48 14.76 -4.65 -13.67
C ALA A 48 15.64 -4.62 -14.93
N PRO A 49 15.61 -5.66 -15.78
CA PRO A 49 16.23 -5.59 -17.09
C PRO A 49 15.60 -4.44 -17.90
N PRO A 50 16.39 -3.70 -18.69
CA PRO A 50 15.84 -2.68 -19.56
C PRO A 50 14.90 -3.34 -20.59
N PRO A 51 13.75 -2.74 -20.89
CA PRO A 51 12.90 -3.17 -21.99
C PRO A 51 13.62 -2.98 -23.33
N ASP A 52 13.18 -3.71 -24.35
CA ASP A 52 13.70 -3.55 -25.70
C ASP A 52 13.25 -2.24 -26.35
N ASP A 53 13.99 -1.83 -27.39
CA ASP A 53 13.76 -0.55 -28.08
C ASP A 53 12.37 -0.48 -28.71
N ALA A 54 11.87 -1.60 -29.28
CA ALA A 54 10.55 -1.63 -29.92
C ALA A 54 9.42 -1.43 -28.91
N TYR A 55 9.55 -1.98 -27.70
CA TYR A 55 8.64 -1.73 -26.61
C TYR A 55 8.68 -0.26 -26.15
N LEU A 56 9.88 0.32 -26.01
CA LEU A 56 10.04 1.71 -25.61
C LEU A 56 9.38 2.67 -26.61
N ASP A 57 9.63 2.47 -27.90
CA ASP A 57 9.04 3.28 -28.97
C ASP A 57 7.50 3.21 -28.94
N ALA A 58 6.94 2.00 -28.78
CA ALA A 58 5.49 1.82 -28.71
C ALA A 58 4.88 2.49 -27.47
N VAL A 59 5.54 2.40 -26.31
CA VAL A 59 5.08 3.06 -25.09
C VAL A 59 5.13 4.58 -25.23
N GLU A 60 6.19 5.12 -25.83
CA GLU A 60 6.33 6.56 -26.06
C GLU A 60 5.24 7.08 -27.01
N GLU A 61 4.98 6.37 -28.12
CA GLU A 61 3.89 6.71 -29.05
C GLU A 61 2.53 6.70 -28.34
N ILE A 62 2.25 5.68 -27.54
CA ILE A 62 0.99 5.59 -26.78
C ILE A 62 0.90 6.74 -25.78
N ALA A 63 1.96 6.98 -24.99
CA ALA A 63 1.96 7.99 -23.95
C ALA A 63 1.71 9.41 -24.49
N GLN A 64 2.29 9.73 -25.65
CA GLN A 64 2.07 11.03 -26.31
C GLN A 64 0.63 11.20 -26.82
N ASN A 65 -0.03 10.09 -27.17
CA ASN A 65 -1.38 10.09 -27.71
C ASN A 65 -2.46 9.75 -26.66
N GLN A 66 -2.10 9.61 -25.38
CA GLN A 66 -3.08 9.28 -24.35
C GLN A 66 -4.08 10.43 -24.14
N PRO A 67 -5.39 10.17 -24.25
CA PRO A 67 -6.40 11.18 -23.96
C PRO A 67 -6.45 11.46 -22.46
N THR A 68 -6.82 12.69 -22.10
CA THR A 68 -7.14 13.03 -20.72
C THR A 68 -8.31 12.15 -20.25
N LEU A 69 -8.09 11.36 -19.20
CA LEU A 69 -9.16 10.53 -18.63
C LEU A 69 -10.23 11.42 -17.98
N PRO A 70 -11.52 11.14 -18.20
CA PRO A 70 -12.59 11.83 -17.51
C PRO A 70 -12.56 11.49 -16.02
N GLU A 71 -12.98 12.44 -15.18
CA GLU A 71 -13.07 12.19 -13.74
C GLU A 71 -14.01 11.02 -13.44
N THR A 72 -13.49 9.98 -12.78
CA THR A 72 -14.25 8.78 -12.45
C THR A 72 -14.83 8.84 -11.03
N PRO A 73 -15.96 8.14 -10.75
CA PRO A 73 -16.55 8.10 -9.41
C PRO A 73 -15.62 7.53 -8.31
N TRP A 74 -14.51 6.89 -8.71
CA TRP A 74 -13.54 6.25 -7.84
C TRP A 74 -12.42 7.21 -7.36
N GLU A 75 -12.19 8.32 -8.06
CA GLU A 75 -11.21 9.35 -7.65
C GLU A 75 -11.61 10.07 -6.36
N ARG A 76 -12.90 10.09 -6.02
CA ARG A 76 -13.42 10.70 -4.80
C ARG A 76 -13.08 9.93 -3.52
N ARG A 77 -12.50 8.72 -3.62
CA ARG A 77 -12.23 7.82 -2.47
C ARG A 77 -10.77 7.40 -2.29
N SER A 78 -9.83 7.93 -3.05
CA SER A 78 -8.42 7.90 -2.62
C SER A 78 -8.28 8.86 -1.44
N THR A 79 -8.33 8.31 -0.22
CA THR A 79 -8.07 9.07 1.01
C THR A 79 -6.78 9.88 0.86
N PRO A 80 -6.75 11.16 1.27
CA PRO A 80 -5.50 11.90 1.31
C PRO A 80 -4.50 11.16 2.19
N ALA A 81 -3.24 11.21 1.75
CA ALA A 81 -2.11 10.52 2.34
C ALA A 81 -2.13 10.47 3.87
N CYS A 82 -1.80 9.30 4.40
CA CYS A 82 -1.52 9.03 5.80
C CYS A 82 -0.59 10.13 6.35
N SER A 83 -1.18 11.14 6.99
CA SER A 83 -0.48 12.20 7.69
C SER A 83 -0.77 12.06 9.17
N SER A 84 0.00 11.19 9.81
CA SER A 84 0.26 11.30 11.23
C SER A 84 1.75 11.10 11.45
N ARG A 85 2.50 12.20 11.35
CA ARG A 85 3.72 12.34 12.14
C ARG A 85 3.27 12.39 13.60
N PRO A 86 3.72 11.51 14.50
CA PRO A 86 3.57 11.77 15.91
C PRO A 86 4.42 13.02 16.24
N SER A 87 3.79 14.04 16.84
CA SER A 87 4.52 15.10 17.54
C SER A 87 5.34 14.44 18.63
N VAL A 88 6.66 14.44 18.46
CA VAL A 88 7.59 14.14 19.57
C VAL A 88 7.62 15.40 20.42
N GLU A 89 6.89 15.38 21.54
CA GLU A 89 7.01 16.40 22.56
C GLU A 89 8.28 16.13 23.36
N SER A 90 9.35 16.84 22.99
CA SER A 90 10.63 16.83 23.70
C SER A 90 10.49 17.55 25.04
N SER A 91 10.24 16.80 26.12
CA SER A 91 10.47 17.30 27.48
C SER A 91 11.97 17.30 27.79
N ILE A 92 12.61 18.46 27.62
CA ILE A 92 13.94 18.74 28.16
C ILE A 92 13.75 19.32 29.57
N ARG A 93 14.38 18.69 30.57
CA ARG A 93 14.50 19.12 31.98
C ARG A 93 15.42 20.34 32.13
N ALA A 94 15.06 21.25 33.04
CA ALA A 94 15.90 22.03 33.99
C ALA A 94 15.00 23.14 34.56
N GLY A 95 14.99 23.58 35.82
CA GLY A 95 15.89 23.51 36.97
C GLY A 95 15.36 24.59 37.94
N ALA A 96 15.47 24.36 39.25
CA ALA A 96 14.99 25.25 40.30
C ALA A 96 15.71 26.61 40.32
N PRO A 97 15.19 27.56 41.12
CA PRO A 97 15.98 28.00 42.27
C PRO A 97 15.37 27.59 43.63
#